data_AF-A0A2D8APS2-F1
#
_entry.id   AF-A0A2D8APS2-F1
#
_cell.length_a   1.000
_cell.length_b   1.000
_cell.length_c   1.000
_cell.angle_alpha   90.00
_cell.angle_beta   90.00
_cell.angle_gamma   90.00
#
_symmetry.space_group_name_H-M   'P 1'
#
loop_
_entity.id
_entity.type
_entity.pdbx_description
1 polymer ?
#
loop_
_entity_poly.entity_id
_entity_poly.type
_entity_poly.pdbx_seq_one_letter_code
_entity_poly.pdbx_strand_id
1 'polypeptide(L)'
;MVAMNLLFGGDGTDTPLGLLATNENGTSFGVANFIGMDAATAMTTYNLNMSDYVEIANWVGGWLTSQTSLPLILLGGTGTMTAEQFVNITLGGEDPINGGYLEYSLNLGGAWGVAGESQGAPPVSVDAVTAGNLLYGPLGVTTSAGTALFLYGEFYQQTPPINLQTMQPGDPIPWNEQTIAGIYGIDINAASALRVMLRDIIYSDFVPDLLLDYGSDGPYKTQTVNEWLFGWRDPVSAMIAGDATDMSLGWSKLETNQTYYNSGGLSTGPATTYTICTGHNPDCDKGETILEDGSNELSWRNSTMFAETYGLITVEYLDETTGGFLTGDGDRLDAGGYAITDITCTGTDEVKGIPVDVCSASVNPTETPITAKLTKTYTLVDAMTPALPIYFEADVTMQAEELSGLIIAGSSTSTFYLDMRPEFERNTEPTMDDLQPLFQIVQSSEIEDDDADEMQSKIVTNQNSLTYWTNFDQPTDYIALILYLSAIVCFISFMAALSRSDDDFN
;
A
#
# COMPACT_ATOMS: atom_id res chain seq x y z
N MET A 1 -4.38 50.80 -26.03
CA MET A 1 -3.10 50.24 -25.52
C MET A 1 -3.35 49.41 -24.27
N VAL A 2 -4.03 49.94 -23.24
CA VAL A 2 -4.37 49.21 -21.99
C VAL A 2 -5.18 47.93 -22.24
N ALA A 3 -6.25 47.98 -23.05
CA ALA A 3 -7.07 46.78 -23.33
C ALA A 3 -6.33 45.67 -24.09
N MET A 4 -5.38 46.01 -24.97
CA MET A 4 -4.59 45.02 -25.70
C MET A 4 -3.58 44.33 -24.80
N ASN A 5 -2.96 45.10 -23.89
CA ASN A 5 -2.03 44.55 -22.89
C ASN A 5 -2.76 43.67 -21.85
N LEU A 6 -3.97 44.07 -21.44
CA LEU A 6 -4.81 43.26 -20.54
C LEU A 6 -5.21 41.93 -21.18
N LEU A 7 -5.48 41.89 -22.49
CA LEU A 7 -5.93 40.66 -23.15
C LEU A 7 -4.76 39.78 -23.62
N PHE A 8 -3.69 40.36 -24.18
CA PHE A 8 -2.62 39.60 -24.87
C PHE A 8 -1.21 39.99 -24.43
N GLY A 9 -1.05 40.71 -23.31
CA GLY A 9 0.27 41.11 -22.83
C GLY A 9 1.17 39.91 -22.55
N GLY A 10 2.38 39.89 -23.11
CA GLY A 10 3.33 38.79 -22.87
C GLY A 10 2.91 37.45 -23.48
N ASP A 11 2.01 37.43 -24.47
CA ASP A 11 1.68 36.22 -25.21
C ASP A 11 2.92 35.61 -25.89
N GLY A 12 3.05 34.29 -25.82
CA GLY A 12 4.22 33.54 -26.27
C GLY A 12 5.47 33.70 -25.39
N THR A 13 5.38 34.33 -24.21
CA THR A 13 6.49 34.44 -23.27
C THR A 13 6.35 33.46 -22.10
N ASP A 14 7.44 33.20 -21.38
CA ASP A 14 7.45 32.31 -20.20
C ASP A 14 6.49 32.78 -19.09
N THR A 15 6.07 34.04 -19.11
CA THR A 15 5.15 34.62 -18.11
C THR A 15 4.04 35.41 -18.81
N PRO A 16 3.01 34.72 -19.36
CA PRO A 16 1.91 35.40 -20.02
C PRO A 16 1.15 36.26 -19.01
N LEU A 17 0.91 37.53 -19.33
CA LEU A 17 0.19 38.46 -18.47
C LEU A 17 -1.23 38.71 -18.99
N GLY A 18 -1.44 38.65 -20.29
CA GLY A 18 -2.75 38.86 -20.90
C GLY A 18 -3.74 37.78 -20.45
N LEU A 19 -4.98 38.16 -20.17
CA LEU A 19 -6.05 37.22 -19.78
C LEU A 19 -6.27 36.11 -20.82
N LEU A 20 -5.93 36.35 -22.09
CA LEU A 20 -6.06 35.38 -23.17
C LEU A 20 -4.70 34.86 -23.65
N ALA A 21 -3.61 35.33 -23.05
CA ALA A 21 -2.24 34.98 -23.41
C ALA A 21 -1.85 33.61 -22.84
N THR A 22 -1.00 32.91 -23.59
CA THR A 22 -0.37 31.67 -23.15
C THR A 22 1.14 31.71 -23.40
N ASN A 23 1.91 30.84 -22.74
CA ASN A 23 3.32 30.65 -23.09
C ASN A 23 3.43 29.84 -24.39
N GLU A 24 4.63 29.77 -24.98
CA GLU A 24 4.87 29.04 -26.23
C GLU A 24 4.37 27.60 -26.20
N ASN A 25 4.45 26.95 -25.03
CA ASN A 25 4.04 25.57 -24.84
C ASN A 25 2.54 25.36 -24.54
N GLY A 26 1.77 26.41 -24.25
CA GLY A 26 0.36 26.22 -23.87
C GLY A 26 0.15 25.65 -22.45
N THR A 27 1.14 25.78 -21.56
CA THR A 27 1.12 25.24 -20.19
C THR A 27 0.94 26.31 -19.11
N SER A 28 1.17 27.57 -19.46
CA SER A 28 0.95 28.73 -18.60
C SER A 28 -0.09 29.65 -19.25
N PHE A 29 -0.99 30.19 -18.43
CA PHE A 29 -2.10 31.01 -18.90
C PHE A 29 -2.16 32.32 -18.12
N GLY A 30 -2.23 33.46 -18.82
CA GLY A 30 -2.23 34.76 -18.16
C GLY A 30 -3.48 35.02 -17.32
N VAL A 31 -4.60 34.35 -17.61
CA VAL A 31 -5.79 34.33 -16.73
C VAL A 31 -5.49 33.72 -15.35
N ALA A 32 -4.67 32.67 -15.29
CA ALA A 32 -4.23 32.05 -14.04
C ALA A 32 -3.25 32.98 -13.30
N ASN A 33 -2.33 33.62 -14.03
CA ASN A 33 -1.44 34.63 -13.45
C ASN A 33 -2.21 35.82 -12.88
N PHE A 34 -3.27 36.28 -13.55
CA PHE A 34 -4.12 37.36 -13.06
C PHE A 34 -4.78 37.01 -11.73
N ILE A 35 -5.41 35.84 -11.62
CA ILE A 35 -6.14 35.45 -10.40
C ILE A 35 -5.21 35.10 -9.24
N GLY A 36 -3.98 34.68 -9.54
CA GLY A 36 -2.95 34.41 -8.54
C GLY A 36 -2.32 35.68 -7.94
N MET A 37 -2.49 36.85 -8.57
CA MET A 37 -1.99 38.13 -8.03
C MET A 37 -2.89 38.70 -6.94
N ASP A 38 -2.29 39.30 -5.92
CA ASP A 38 -3.05 40.17 -5.02
C ASP A 38 -3.60 41.41 -5.77
N ALA A 39 -4.66 42.00 -5.22
CA ALA A 39 -5.36 43.10 -5.87
C ALA A 39 -4.47 44.32 -6.18
N ALA A 40 -3.52 44.67 -5.30
CA ALA A 40 -2.65 45.82 -5.50
C ALA A 40 -1.65 45.57 -6.63
N THR A 41 -1.09 44.37 -6.68
CA THR A 41 -0.20 43.92 -7.75
C THR A 41 -0.94 43.89 -9.09
N ALA A 42 -2.11 43.25 -9.16
CA ALA A 42 -2.90 43.19 -10.40
C ALA A 42 -3.29 44.60 -10.91
N MET A 43 -3.79 45.48 -10.04
CA MET A 43 -4.13 46.86 -10.43
C MET A 43 -2.93 47.62 -10.98
N THR A 44 -1.74 47.43 -10.40
CA THR A 44 -0.50 48.07 -10.86
C THR A 44 -0.04 47.50 -12.20
N THR A 45 -0.01 46.18 -12.33
CA THR A 45 0.45 45.46 -13.53
C THR A 45 -0.40 45.79 -14.76
N TYR A 46 -1.73 45.80 -14.59
CA TYR A 46 -2.67 46.02 -15.70
C TYR A 46 -3.14 47.47 -15.82
N ASN A 47 -2.66 48.37 -14.95
CA ASN A 47 -3.07 49.77 -14.87
C ASN A 47 -4.59 49.92 -14.75
N LEU A 48 -5.17 49.19 -13.80
CA LEU A 48 -6.61 49.15 -13.51
C LEU A 48 -6.93 50.00 -12.29
N ASN A 49 -8.13 50.60 -12.27
CA ASN A 49 -8.70 51.13 -11.03
C ASN A 49 -9.41 50.00 -10.24
N MET A 50 -9.78 50.26 -8.98
CA MET A 50 -10.42 49.26 -8.12
C MET A 50 -11.74 48.72 -8.69
N SER A 51 -12.54 49.56 -9.36
CA SER A 51 -13.80 49.16 -9.97
C SER A 51 -13.55 48.19 -11.14
N ASP A 52 -12.63 48.54 -12.03
CA ASP A 52 -12.27 47.71 -13.19
C ASP A 52 -11.69 46.36 -12.72
N TYR A 53 -10.82 46.39 -11.71
CA TYR A 53 -10.26 45.16 -11.13
C TYR A 53 -11.35 44.23 -10.60
N VAL A 54 -12.32 44.75 -9.84
CA VAL A 54 -13.41 43.92 -9.29
C VAL A 54 -14.25 43.29 -10.41
N GLU A 55 -14.57 44.04 -11.46
CA GLU A 55 -15.33 43.51 -12.60
C GLU A 55 -14.54 42.42 -13.35
N ILE A 56 -13.25 42.66 -13.61
CA ILE A 56 -12.38 41.70 -14.30
C ILE A 56 -12.16 40.46 -13.43
N ALA A 57 -11.87 40.62 -12.15
CA ALA A 57 -11.67 39.50 -11.23
C ALA A 57 -12.92 38.63 -11.09
N ASN A 58 -14.11 39.25 -11.05
CA ASN A 58 -15.37 38.52 -11.06
C ASN A 58 -15.58 37.75 -12.38
N TRP A 59 -15.25 38.38 -13.52
CA TRP A 59 -15.34 37.69 -14.81
C TRP A 59 -14.34 36.53 -14.90
N VAL A 60 -13.08 36.74 -14.49
CA VAL A 60 -12.02 35.72 -14.50
C VAL A 60 -12.38 34.55 -13.59
N GLY A 61 -12.77 34.82 -12.34
CA GLY A 61 -13.19 33.77 -11.41
C GLY A 61 -14.42 33.01 -11.90
N GLY A 62 -15.36 33.73 -12.52
CA GLY A 62 -16.51 33.12 -13.20
C GLY A 62 -16.11 32.28 -14.42
N TRP A 63 -15.09 32.68 -15.18
CA TRP A 63 -14.70 31.99 -16.40
C TRP A 63 -13.96 30.70 -16.06
N LEU A 64 -13.03 30.74 -15.11
CA LEU A 64 -12.31 29.57 -14.58
C LEU A 64 -13.25 28.49 -14.01
N THR A 65 -14.45 28.89 -13.57
CA THR A 65 -15.50 27.99 -13.06
C THR A 65 -16.62 27.75 -14.07
N SER A 66 -16.45 28.19 -15.31
CA SER A 66 -17.43 28.10 -16.41
C SER A 66 -18.79 28.76 -16.13
N GLN A 67 -18.88 29.66 -15.16
CA GLN A 67 -20.07 30.47 -14.85
C GLN A 67 -20.21 31.69 -15.78
N THR A 68 -19.08 32.22 -16.27
CA THR A 68 -19.04 33.27 -17.30
C THR A 68 -18.39 32.72 -18.57
N SER A 69 -18.57 33.46 -19.67
CA SER A 69 -18.07 33.05 -20.98
C SER A 69 -17.31 34.19 -21.66
N LEU A 70 -16.29 33.84 -22.43
CA LEU A 70 -15.56 34.72 -23.33
C LEU A 70 -16.40 35.04 -24.57
N PRO A 71 -16.72 36.30 -24.86
CA PRO A 71 -17.33 36.68 -26.12
C PRO A 71 -16.32 36.55 -27.27
N LEU A 72 -16.51 35.57 -28.16
CA LEU A 72 -15.57 35.29 -29.26
C LEU A 72 -15.51 36.42 -30.29
N ILE A 73 -16.46 37.36 -30.26
CA ILE A 73 -16.42 38.59 -31.07
C ILE A 73 -15.16 39.43 -30.79
N LEU A 74 -14.59 39.31 -29.58
CA LEU A 74 -13.32 39.97 -29.23
C LEU A 74 -12.14 39.40 -30.02
N LEU A 75 -12.28 38.18 -30.54
CA LEU A 75 -11.30 37.43 -31.33
C LEU A 75 -11.67 37.37 -32.82
N GLY A 76 -12.67 38.14 -33.25
CA GLY A 76 -13.17 38.12 -34.64
C GLY A 76 -14.07 36.93 -34.98
N GLY A 77 -14.46 36.12 -33.98
CA GLY A 77 -15.41 35.01 -34.12
C GLY A 77 -16.86 35.39 -33.80
N THR A 78 -17.71 34.38 -33.63
CA THR A 78 -19.13 34.55 -33.25
C THR A 78 -19.48 33.67 -32.05
N GLY A 79 -20.37 34.15 -31.19
CA GLY A 79 -20.82 33.39 -30.01
C GLY A 79 -19.94 33.62 -28.78
N THR A 80 -19.97 32.64 -27.87
CA THR A 80 -19.30 32.69 -26.57
C THR A 80 -18.65 31.35 -26.26
N MET A 81 -17.63 31.35 -25.39
CA MET A 81 -16.93 30.14 -24.97
C MET A 81 -16.66 30.14 -23.46
N THR A 82 -17.04 29.08 -22.75
CA THR A 82 -16.67 28.85 -21.34
C THR A 82 -15.28 28.20 -21.22
N ALA A 83 -14.69 28.17 -20.03
CA ALA A 83 -13.42 27.46 -19.82
C ALA A 83 -13.55 25.95 -20.06
N GLU A 84 -14.66 25.34 -19.66
CA GLU A 84 -14.95 23.92 -19.95
C GLU A 84 -14.99 23.66 -21.45
N GLN A 85 -15.66 24.52 -22.22
CA GLN A 85 -15.67 24.40 -23.69
C GLN A 85 -14.28 24.58 -24.29
N PHE A 86 -13.47 25.51 -23.75
CA PHE A 86 -12.09 25.68 -24.17
C PHE A 86 -11.29 24.39 -23.98
N VAL A 87 -11.28 23.81 -22.76
CA VAL A 87 -10.57 22.56 -22.45
C VAL A 87 -11.03 21.40 -23.34
N ASN A 88 -12.34 21.26 -23.55
CA ASN A 88 -12.89 20.22 -24.39
C ASN A 88 -12.48 20.38 -25.87
N ILE A 89 -12.37 21.60 -26.38
CA ILE A 89 -11.91 21.86 -27.75
C ILE A 89 -10.41 21.57 -27.87
N THR A 90 -9.60 22.05 -26.93
CA THR A 90 -8.13 22.00 -27.03
C THR A 90 -7.53 20.64 -26.75
N LEU A 91 -8.24 19.73 -26.08
CA LEU A 91 -7.78 18.35 -25.90
C LEU A 91 -7.54 17.65 -27.24
N GLY A 92 -8.50 17.75 -28.16
CA GLY A 92 -8.49 17.03 -29.44
C GLY A 92 -8.35 17.94 -30.65
N GLY A 93 -8.06 19.22 -30.46
CA GLY A 93 -8.08 20.24 -31.51
C GLY A 93 -7.16 21.41 -31.20
N GLU A 94 -7.13 22.39 -32.11
CA GLU A 94 -6.28 23.57 -31.95
C GLU A 94 -6.83 24.52 -30.87
N ASP A 95 -5.94 25.29 -30.24
CA ASP A 95 -6.31 26.42 -29.37
C ASP A 95 -7.16 27.42 -30.19
N PRO A 96 -8.45 27.59 -29.85
CA PRO A 96 -9.35 28.48 -30.61
C PRO A 96 -9.07 29.97 -30.38
N ILE A 97 -8.18 30.32 -29.45
CA ILE A 97 -7.77 31.67 -29.09
C ILE A 97 -6.43 32.03 -29.72
N ASN A 98 -5.41 31.21 -29.48
CA ASN A 98 -4.02 31.51 -29.87
C ASN A 98 -3.50 30.69 -31.06
N GLY A 99 -4.26 29.66 -31.49
CA GLY A 99 -3.84 28.72 -32.53
C GLY A 99 -2.81 27.70 -32.05
N GLY A 100 -2.49 26.72 -32.90
CA GLY A 100 -1.60 25.62 -32.52
C GLY A 100 -2.25 24.64 -31.54
N TYR A 101 -1.46 23.79 -30.90
CA TYR A 101 -1.95 22.77 -29.95
C TYR A 101 -1.33 22.98 -28.58
N LEU A 102 -2.07 22.69 -27.51
CA LEU A 102 -1.51 22.69 -26.16
C LEU A 102 -0.54 21.52 -25.97
N GLU A 103 0.49 21.69 -25.15
CA GLU A 103 1.44 20.61 -24.80
C GLU A 103 0.71 19.39 -24.20
N TYR A 104 -0.17 19.61 -23.23
CA TYR A 104 -1.00 18.56 -22.62
C TYR A 104 -2.31 18.35 -23.38
N SER A 105 -2.21 18.02 -24.67
CA SER A 105 -3.33 17.65 -25.55
C SER A 105 -2.99 16.39 -26.35
N LEU A 106 -3.98 15.80 -27.02
CA LEU A 106 -3.76 14.63 -27.88
C LEU A 106 -2.82 14.91 -29.06
N ASN A 107 -2.59 16.18 -29.42
CA ASN A 107 -1.64 16.55 -30.47
C ASN A 107 -0.24 16.91 -29.91
N LEU A 108 -0.05 16.86 -28.59
CA LEU A 108 1.24 17.00 -27.90
C LEU A 108 2.02 18.27 -28.32
N GLY A 109 1.39 19.44 -28.26
CA GLY A 109 2.02 20.69 -28.75
C GLY A 109 2.29 20.73 -30.26
N GLY A 110 1.69 19.81 -31.04
CA GLY A 110 1.95 19.63 -32.47
C GLY A 110 3.05 18.60 -32.78
N ALA A 111 3.60 17.92 -31.77
CA ALA A 111 4.57 16.85 -31.96
C ALA A 111 3.94 15.54 -32.47
N TRP A 112 2.64 15.33 -32.22
CA TRP A 112 1.92 14.16 -32.74
C TRP A 112 1.94 14.14 -34.27
N GLY A 113 2.29 12.99 -34.86
CA GLY A 113 2.44 12.85 -36.31
C GLY A 113 3.82 13.23 -36.85
N VAL A 114 4.65 13.93 -36.05
CA VAL A 114 5.93 14.49 -36.52
C VAL A 114 7.13 13.68 -36.03
N ALA A 115 7.08 13.16 -34.80
CA ALA A 115 8.20 12.45 -34.17
C ALA A 115 7.74 11.24 -33.33
N GLY A 116 8.72 10.44 -32.89
CA GLY A 116 8.48 9.26 -32.06
C GLY A 116 7.66 8.18 -32.76
N GLU A 117 6.89 7.42 -31.98
CA GLU A 117 6.04 6.32 -32.46
C GLU A 117 4.89 6.80 -33.35
N SER A 118 4.53 8.08 -33.26
CA SER A 118 3.45 8.69 -34.04
C SER A 118 3.88 9.18 -35.43
N GLN A 119 5.17 9.11 -35.80
CA GLN A 119 5.67 9.72 -37.03
C GLN A 119 4.90 9.26 -38.29
N GLY A 120 4.33 10.23 -39.01
CA GLY A 120 3.53 10.00 -40.21
C GLY A 120 2.03 9.80 -39.95
N ALA A 121 1.59 9.79 -38.69
CA ALA A 121 0.18 9.82 -38.33
C ALA A 121 -0.45 11.19 -38.68
N PRO A 122 -1.75 11.21 -39.05
CA PRO A 122 -2.46 12.48 -39.21
C PRO A 122 -2.66 13.15 -37.83
N PRO A 123 -2.85 14.48 -37.78
CA PRO A 123 -3.27 15.16 -36.56
C PRO A 123 -4.51 14.51 -35.95
N VAL A 124 -4.53 14.41 -34.62
CA VAL A 124 -5.69 13.91 -33.89
C VAL A 124 -6.79 14.94 -33.97
N SER A 125 -8.02 14.48 -34.21
CA SER A 125 -9.21 15.30 -34.18
C SER A 125 -10.30 14.61 -33.38
N VAL A 126 -10.67 15.19 -32.24
CA VAL A 126 -11.80 14.74 -31.41
C VAL A 126 -12.73 15.93 -31.22
N ASP A 127 -14.03 15.74 -31.46
CA ASP A 127 -15.00 16.81 -31.24
C ASP A 127 -15.16 17.12 -29.75
N ALA A 128 -15.55 18.36 -29.43
CA ALA A 128 -15.61 18.84 -28.05
C ALA A 128 -16.55 18.03 -27.14
N VAL A 129 -17.61 17.42 -27.67
CA VAL A 129 -18.53 16.62 -26.84
C VAL A 129 -17.86 15.30 -26.47
N THR A 130 -17.23 14.63 -27.44
CA THR A 130 -16.48 13.40 -27.21
C THR A 130 -15.28 13.65 -26.29
N ALA A 131 -14.54 14.73 -26.50
CA ALA A 131 -13.42 15.13 -25.64
C ALA A 131 -13.88 15.43 -24.19
N GLY A 132 -15.00 16.11 -24.01
CA GLY A 132 -15.59 16.32 -22.69
C GLY A 132 -15.96 15.00 -21.99
N ASN A 133 -16.51 14.03 -22.72
CA ASN A 133 -16.78 12.70 -22.18
C ASN A 133 -15.48 11.91 -21.88
N LEU A 134 -14.44 12.09 -22.68
CA LEU A 134 -13.12 11.48 -22.47
C LEU A 134 -12.48 11.99 -21.17
N LEU A 135 -12.61 13.28 -20.86
CA LEU A 135 -12.08 13.86 -19.63
C LEU A 135 -12.96 13.55 -18.42
N TYR A 136 -14.26 13.81 -18.53
CA TYR A 136 -15.18 13.95 -17.38
C TYR A 136 -16.33 12.94 -17.37
N GLY A 137 -16.41 12.05 -18.35
CA GLY A 137 -17.41 10.98 -18.38
C GLY A 137 -17.25 10.00 -17.21
N PRO A 138 -18.13 8.97 -17.10
CA PRO A 138 -18.07 8.01 -16.00
C PRO A 138 -16.72 7.29 -15.84
N LEU A 139 -16.01 7.06 -16.95
CA LEU A 139 -14.65 6.53 -16.98
C LEU A 139 -13.65 7.59 -17.48
N GLY A 140 -13.99 8.87 -17.35
CA GLY A 140 -13.19 9.97 -17.86
C GLY A 140 -11.80 9.98 -17.22
N VAL A 141 -10.77 10.30 -17.99
CA VAL A 141 -9.36 10.14 -17.61
C VAL A 141 -8.90 11.11 -16.51
N THR A 142 -9.70 12.13 -16.19
CA THR A 142 -9.48 13.03 -15.05
C THR A 142 -10.27 12.64 -13.81
N THR A 143 -10.99 11.50 -13.85
CA THR A 143 -11.72 10.95 -12.70
C THR A 143 -10.91 9.85 -12.06
N SER A 144 -11.02 9.65 -10.74
CA SER A 144 -10.28 8.60 -10.04
C SER A 144 -10.51 7.21 -10.63
N ALA A 145 -11.75 6.89 -11.04
CA ALA A 145 -12.08 5.60 -11.65
C ALA A 145 -11.45 5.44 -13.05
N GLY A 146 -11.54 6.48 -13.89
CA GLY A 146 -10.97 6.45 -15.24
C GLY A 146 -9.44 6.42 -15.23
N THR A 147 -8.80 7.24 -14.39
CA THR A 147 -7.34 7.22 -14.22
C THR A 147 -6.86 5.87 -13.71
N ALA A 148 -7.53 5.29 -12.70
CA ALA A 148 -7.17 3.98 -12.19
C ALA A 148 -7.34 2.88 -13.24
N LEU A 149 -8.45 2.88 -13.98
CA LEU A 149 -8.65 1.94 -15.09
C LEU A 149 -7.55 2.06 -16.16
N PHE A 150 -7.21 3.29 -16.55
CA PHE A 150 -6.24 3.54 -17.61
C PHE A 150 -4.84 3.08 -17.20
N LEU A 151 -4.38 3.45 -16.00
CA LEU A 151 -3.08 3.03 -15.48
C LEU A 151 -3.03 1.52 -15.25
N TYR A 152 -4.10 0.91 -14.72
CA TYR A 152 -4.18 -0.55 -14.62
C TYR A 152 -3.97 -1.20 -15.99
N GLY A 153 -4.65 -0.69 -17.01
CA GLY A 153 -4.53 -1.14 -18.39
C GLY A 153 -3.11 -1.03 -18.94
N GLU A 154 -2.44 0.11 -18.73
CA GLU A 154 -1.05 0.30 -19.17
C GLU A 154 -0.07 -0.63 -18.43
N PHE A 155 -0.24 -0.82 -17.12
CA PHE A 155 0.64 -1.70 -16.34
C PHE A 155 0.43 -3.17 -16.69
N TYR A 156 -0.81 -3.66 -16.66
CA TYR A 156 -1.11 -5.08 -16.82
C TYR A 156 -1.38 -5.51 -18.25
N GLN A 157 -1.45 -4.57 -19.19
CA GLN A 157 -1.76 -4.81 -20.61
C GLN A 157 -3.13 -5.48 -20.84
N GLN A 158 -4.04 -5.35 -19.87
CA GLN A 158 -5.41 -5.83 -19.92
C GLN A 158 -6.31 -5.00 -19.01
N THR A 159 -7.62 -5.02 -19.24
CA THR A 159 -8.59 -4.44 -18.31
C THR A 159 -8.62 -5.24 -17.00
N PRO A 160 -9.05 -4.63 -15.87
CA PRO A 160 -9.40 -5.41 -14.68
C PRO A 160 -10.50 -6.44 -15.00
N PRO A 161 -10.71 -7.45 -14.14
CA PRO A 161 -11.69 -8.53 -14.33
C PRO A 161 -13.15 -8.07 -14.12
N ILE A 162 -13.52 -7.02 -14.85
CA ILE A 162 -14.86 -6.43 -14.86
C ILE A 162 -15.33 -6.14 -16.27
N ASN A 163 -16.62 -6.33 -16.47
CA ASN A 163 -17.30 -5.80 -17.62
C ASN A 163 -17.57 -4.30 -17.41
N LEU A 164 -16.90 -3.45 -18.18
CA LEU A 164 -17.00 -1.98 -18.06
C LEU A 164 -18.38 -1.41 -18.43
N GLN A 165 -19.24 -2.18 -19.11
CA GLN A 165 -20.61 -1.74 -19.40
C GLN A 165 -21.59 -2.08 -18.27
N THR A 166 -21.43 -3.23 -17.62
CA THR A 166 -22.34 -3.69 -16.57
C THR A 166 -21.82 -3.45 -15.15
N MET A 167 -20.52 -3.13 -15.01
CA MET A 167 -19.81 -3.03 -13.72
C MET A 167 -19.98 -4.30 -12.89
N GLN A 168 -19.91 -5.46 -13.54
CA GLN A 168 -20.01 -6.80 -12.92
C GLN A 168 -18.75 -7.60 -13.27
N PRO A 169 -18.44 -8.70 -12.54
CA PRO A 169 -17.34 -9.57 -12.89
C PRO A 169 -17.38 -9.97 -14.38
N GLY A 170 -16.24 -9.88 -15.04
CA GLY A 170 -16.09 -10.18 -16.46
C GLY A 170 -14.66 -10.52 -16.82
N ASP A 171 -14.48 -11.22 -17.94
CA ASP A 171 -13.13 -11.61 -18.37
C ASP A 171 -12.30 -10.37 -18.75
N PRO A 172 -11.04 -10.28 -18.30
CA PRO A 172 -10.10 -9.26 -18.77
C PRO A 172 -9.98 -9.24 -20.31
N ILE A 173 -9.94 -8.05 -20.88
CA ILE A 173 -9.76 -7.83 -22.32
C ILE A 173 -8.39 -7.19 -22.54
N PRO A 174 -7.64 -7.57 -23.60
CA PRO A 174 -6.36 -6.94 -23.90
C PRO A 174 -6.45 -5.41 -23.97
N TRP A 175 -5.50 -4.73 -23.32
CA TRP A 175 -5.38 -3.28 -23.33
C TRP A 175 -4.60 -2.83 -24.55
N ASN A 176 -5.30 -2.28 -25.54
CA ASN A 176 -4.75 -1.77 -26.78
C ASN A 176 -5.62 -0.63 -27.33
N GLU A 177 -5.21 -0.03 -28.44
CA GLU A 177 -5.88 1.12 -29.04
C GLU A 177 -7.32 0.80 -29.44
N GLN A 178 -7.62 -0.43 -29.84
CA GLN A 178 -8.99 -0.87 -30.18
C GLN A 178 -9.90 -0.85 -28.95
N THR A 179 -9.41 -1.38 -27.82
CA THR A 179 -10.14 -1.39 -26.55
C THR A 179 -10.36 0.04 -26.06
N ILE A 180 -9.32 0.88 -26.07
CA ILE A 180 -9.40 2.28 -25.63
C ILE A 180 -10.35 3.08 -26.54
N ALA A 181 -10.23 2.94 -27.85
CA ALA A 181 -11.16 3.55 -28.82
C ALA A 181 -12.61 3.17 -28.54
N GLY A 182 -12.86 1.90 -28.22
CA GLY A 182 -14.19 1.41 -27.85
C GLY A 182 -14.74 1.98 -26.54
N ILE A 183 -13.88 2.17 -25.52
CA ILE A 183 -14.27 2.73 -24.21
C ILE A 183 -14.66 4.20 -24.37
N TYR A 184 -13.85 4.99 -25.08
CA TYR A 184 -14.01 6.45 -25.14
C TYR A 184 -14.78 6.95 -26.37
N GLY A 185 -15.10 6.08 -27.33
CA GLY A 185 -15.81 6.45 -28.56
C GLY A 185 -14.97 7.29 -29.52
N ILE A 186 -13.65 7.08 -29.52
CA ILE A 186 -12.67 7.77 -30.37
C ILE A 186 -12.10 6.83 -31.43
N ASP A 187 -11.37 7.37 -32.40
CA ASP A 187 -10.67 6.52 -33.38
C ASP A 187 -9.35 5.95 -32.82
N ILE A 188 -8.75 5.01 -33.56
CA ILE A 188 -7.50 4.33 -33.17
C ILE A 188 -6.32 5.31 -33.05
N ASN A 189 -6.28 6.36 -33.88
CA ASN A 189 -5.19 7.36 -33.84
C ASN A 189 -5.28 8.19 -32.56
N ALA A 190 -6.48 8.65 -32.21
CA ALA A 190 -6.76 9.36 -30.97
C ALA A 190 -6.53 8.47 -29.73
N ALA A 191 -6.89 7.18 -29.81
CA ALA A 191 -6.61 6.23 -28.74
C ALA A 191 -5.11 6.04 -28.51
N SER A 192 -4.32 5.92 -29.59
CA SER A 192 -2.85 5.86 -29.50
C SER A 192 -2.26 7.13 -28.88
N ALA A 193 -2.74 8.30 -29.30
CA ALA A 193 -2.33 9.58 -28.72
C ALA A 193 -2.68 9.71 -27.24
N LEU A 194 -3.86 9.24 -26.84
CA LEU A 194 -4.29 9.25 -25.45
C LEU A 194 -3.37 8.41 -24.57
N ARG A 195 -2.90 7.25 -25.05
CA ARG A 195 -1.92 6.42 -24.34
C ARG A 195 -0.63 7.16 -24.09
N VAL A 196 -0.04 7.74 -25.15
CA VAL A 196 1.23 8.51 -25.03
C VAL A 196 1.05 9.70 -24.09
N MET A 197 -0.04 10.44 -24.24
CA MET A 197 -0.32 11.59 -23.37
C MET A 197 -0.42 11.15 -21.90
N LEU A 198 -1.23 10.14 -21.58
CA LEU A 198 -1.46 9.75 -20.18
C LEU A 198 -0.30 9.00 -19.55
N ARG A 199 0.28 8.03 -20.27
CA ARG A 199 1.37 7.20 -19.76
C ARG A 199 2.68 7.97 -19.72
N ASP A 200 3.11 8.50 -20.87
CA ASP A 200 4.47 9.01 -21.02
C ASP A 200 4.58 10.46 -20.53
N ILE A 201 3.63 11.32 -20.93
CA ILE A 201 3.72 12.76 -20.65
C ILE A 201 3.14 13.09 -19.28
N ILE A 202 1.96 12.56 -18.93
CA ILE A 202 1.32 12.88 -17.66
C ILE A 202 1.90 12.06 -16.52
N TYR A 203 1.82 10.73 -16.59
CA TYR A 203 2.20 9.86 -15.49
C TYR A 203 3.71 9.78 -15.27
N SER A 204 4.49 9.54 -16.33
CA SER A 204 5.94 9.33 -16.19
C SER A 204 6.77 10.63 -16.15
N ASP A 205 6.23 11.79 -16.56
CA ASP A 205 6.97 13.05 -16.66
C ASP A 205 6.35 14.17 -15.79
N PHE A 206 5.14 14.63 -16.12
CA PHE A 206 4.49 15.75 -15.41
C PHE A 206 4.21 15.47 -13.92
N VAL A 207 3.67 14.30 -13.58
CA VAL A 207 3.32 13.96 -12.19
C VAL A 207 4.55 13.97 -11.26
N PRO A 208 5.67 13.32 -11.58
CA PRO A 208 6.90 13.41 -10.79
C PRO A 208 7.34 14.85 -10.49
N ASP A 209 7.35 15.73 -11.48
CA ASP A 209 7.71 17.14 -11.30
C ASP A 209 6.70 17.88 -10.43
N LEU A 210 5.40 17.62 -10.62
CA LEU A 210 4.34 18.16 -9.77
C LEU A 210 4.52 17.72 -8.30
N LEU A 211 4.93 16.48 -8.05
CA LEU A 211 5.19 16.00 -6.69
C LEU A 211 6.40 16.70 -6.05
N LEU A 212 7.44 17.03 -6.82
CA LEU A 212 8.57 17.83 -6.35
C LEU A 212 8.14 19.24 -5.95
N ASP A 213 7.25 19.87 -6.73
CA ASP A 213 6.67 21.18 -6.41
C ASP A 213 5.84 21.15 -5.11
N TYR A 214 5.22 20.00 -4.80
CA TYR A 214 4.55 19.77 -3.51
C TYR A 214 5.48 19.41 -2.35
N GLY A 215 6.80 19.44 -2.57
CA GLY A 215 7.81 19.23 -1.53
C GLY A 215 8.19 17.77 -1.30
N SER A 216 8.00 16.90 -2.31
CA SER A 216 8.59 15.56 -2.31
C SER A 216 10.11 15.64 -2.17
N ASP A 217 10.70 14.68 -1.43
CA ASP A 217 12.15 14.48 -1.38
C ASP A 217 12.71 13.82 -2.67
N GLY A 218 11.83 13.51 -3.63
CA GLY A 218 12.16 12.79 -4.85
C GLY A 218 12.35 11.28 -4.60
N PRO A 219 13.07 10.58 -5.49
CA PRO A 219 13.21 9.12 -5.41
C PRO A 219 14.07 8.63 -4.24
N TYR A 220 14.85 9.51 -3.59
CA TYR A 220 15.73 9.15 -2.49
C TYR A 220 15.56 10.11 -1.32
N LYS A 221 15.25 9.58 -0.15
CA LYS A 221 15.11 10.33 1.10
C LYS A 221 16.16 9.90 2.11
N THR A 222 16.77 10.88 2.78
CA THR A 222 17.65 10.62 3.93
C THR A 222 16.94 11.02 5.20
N GLN A 223 16.83 10.09 6.15
CA GLN A 223 16.18 10.31 7.43
C GLN A 223 16.86 9.51 8.54
N THR A 224 16.61 9.89 9.78
CA THR A 224 17.07 9.13 10.94
C THR A 224 16.26 7.84 11.11
N VAL A 225 16.87 6.84 11.75
CA VAL A 225 16.17 5.58 12.08
C VAL A 225 14.92 5.84 12.93
N ASN A 226 14.93 6.82 13.83
CA ASN A 226 13.75 7.14 14.63
C ASN A 226 12.60 7.73 13.81
N GLU A 227 12.90 8.62 12.86
CA GLU A 227 11.87 9.13 11.94
C GLU A 227 11.30 7.99 11.10
N TRP A 228 12.17 7.12 10.60
CA TRP A 228 11.73 5.99 9.77
C TRP A 228 10.90 4.95 10.53
N LEU A 229 11.33 4.53 11.72
CA LEU A 229 10.61 3.54 12.51
C LEU A 229 9.34 4.12 13.15
N PHE A 230 9.48 5.25 13.85
CA PHE A 230 8.45 5.72 14.79
C PHE A 230 7.62 6.90 14.28
N GLY A 231 7.95 7.47 13.12
CA GLY A 231 7.12 8.50 12.51
C GLY A 231 7.88 9.50 11.66
N TRP A 232 7.50 9.61 10.39
CA TRP A 232 7.93 10.70 9.52
C TRP A 232 6.73 11.36 8.86
N ARG A 233 6.89 12.63 8.51
CA ARG A 233 5.92 13.37 7.72
C ARG A 233 6.35 13.43 6.26
N ASP A 234 5.39 13.22 5.38
CA ASP A 234 5.53 13.34 3.94
C ASP A 234 4.60 14.47 3.43
N PRO A 235 5.15 15.58 2.87
CA PRO A 235 4.37 16.70 2.39
C PRO A 235 3.39 16.34 1.27
N VAL A 236 3.76 15.40 0.39
CA VAL A 236 2.88 14.91 -0.68
C VAL A 236 1.66 14.19 -0.09
N SER A 237 1.89 13.29 0.86
CA SER A 237 0.81 12.60 1.59
C SER A 237 -0.09 13.58 2.34
N ALA A 238 0.47 14.67 2.90
CA ALA A 238 -0.32 15.73 3.53
C ALA A 238 -1.19 16.49 2.52
N MET A 239 -0.66 16.78 1.34
CA MET A 239 -1.41 17.40 0.24
C MET A 239 -2.57 16.52 -0.22
N ILE A 240 -2.32 15.22 -0.43
CA ILE A 240 -3.35 14.25 -0.82
C ILE A 240 -4.44 14.12 0.25
N ALA A 241 -4.05 14.19 1.53
CA ALA A 241 -5.00 14.17 2.64
C ALA A 241 -5.79 15.47 2.80
N GLY A 242 -5.30 16.60 2.27
CA GLY A 242 -6.05 17.85 2.19
C GLY A 242 -5.20 19.11 2.04
N ASP A 243 -4.22 19.32 2.92
CA ASP A 243 -3.40 20.54 2.94
C ASP A 243 -1.96 20.23 3.37
N ALA A 244 -1.01 20.51 2.47
CA ALA A 244 0.41 20.31 2.71
C ALA A 244 0.97 21.13 3.88
N THR A 245 0.29 22.21 4.29
CA THR A 245 0.68 23.07 5.42
C THR A 245 0.09 22.62 6.76
N ASP A 246 -0.91 21.73 6.73
CA ASP A 246 -1.47 21.15 7.95
C ASP A 246 -0.52 20.10 8.52
N MET A 247 0.12 20.45 9.64
CA MET A 247 1.09 19.59 10.31
C MET A 247 0.47 18.36 10.97
N SER A 248 -0.87 18.24 11.01
CA SER A 248 -1.56 17.04 11.48
C SER A 248 -1.68 15.94 10.42
N LEU A 249 -1.44 16.27 9.15
CA LEU A 249 -1.59 15.38 8.00
C LEU A 249 -0.24 14.85 7.49
N GLY A 250 -0.29 13.75 6.74
CA GLY A 250 0.84 13.16 6.00
C GLY A 250 1.84 12.38 6.86
N TRP A 251 1.41 11.82 7.98
CA TRP A 251 2.29 11.03 8.86
C TRP A 251 2.24 9.54 8.53
N SER A 252 3.40 8.89 8.54
CA SER A 252 3.59 7.45 8.34
C SER A 252 4.55 6.88 9.39
N LYS A 253 4.48 5.57 9.65
CA LYS A 253 5.33 4.85 10.62
C LYS A 253 5.51 3.38 10.19
N LEU A 254 6.57 2.74 10.67
CA LEU A 254 6.75 1.29 10.55
C LEU A 254 6.44 0.54 11.85
N GLU A 255 6.72 1.17 12.99
CA GLU A 255 6.56 0.57 14.30
C GLU A 255 5.40 1.18 15.10
N THR A 256 4.88 0.39 16.03
CA THR A 256 3.72 0.79 16.82
C THR A 256 4.13 1.64 18.02
N ASN A 257 3.80 2.92 17.99
CA ASN A 257 3.84 3.81 19.15
C ASN A 257 2.52 4.58 19.27
N GLN A 258 2.17 5.06 20.46
CA GLN A 258 0.93 5.82 20.67
C GLN A 258 0.91 7.14 19.89
N THR A 259 2.08 7.73 19.68
CA THR A 259 2.25 8.98 18.91
C THR A 259 3.38 8.88 17.90
N TYR A 260 3.28 9.67 16.82
CA TYR A 260 4.35 9.79 15.84
C TYR A 260 5.57 10.51 16.43
N TYR A 261 6.77 10.03 16.12
CA TYR A 261 8.01 10.66 16.56
C TYR A 261 8.10 12.12 16.11
N ASN A 262 8.52 13.01 17.02
CA ASN A 262 8.64 14.46 16.80
C ASN A 262 7.35 15.20 16.32
N SER A 263 6.19 14.57 16.37
CA SER A 263 4.91 15.17 15.92
C SER A 263 4.28 16.18 16.88
N GLY A 264 4.85 16.36 18.07
CA GLY A 264 4.21 17.14 19.14
C GLY A 264 3.05 16.43 19.83
N GLY A 265 2.93 15.10 19.67
CA GLY A 265 1.94 14.27 20.36
C GLY A 265 0.75 13.85 19.51
N LEU A 266 0.87 13.88 18.18
CA LEU A 266 -0.17 13.37 17.29
C LEU A 266 -0.32 11.86 17.47
N SER A 267 -1.54 11.44 17.78
CA SER A 267 -1.87 10.03 17.98
C SER A 267 -1.76 9.24 16.68
N THR A 268 -1.32 7.99 16.78
CA THR A 268 -1.30 7.06 15.65
C THR A 268 -2.60 6.24 15.51
N GLY A 269 -3.65 6.62 16.26
CA GLY A 269 -4.91 5.91 16.31
C GLY A 269 -5.06 5.02 17.55
N PRO A 270 -6.18 4.27 17.64
CA PRO A 270 -6.40 3.29 18.70
C PRO A 270 -5.40 2.13 18.58
N ALA A 271 -5.13 1.46 19.71
CA ALA A 271 -4.38 0.22 19.70
C ALA A 271 -5.24 -0.91 19.11
N THR A 272 -4.61 -1.79 18.33
CA THR A 272 -5.21 -3.02 17.82
C THR A 272 -5.63 -3.92 18.98
N THR A 273 -6.78 -4.56 18.82
CA THR A 273 -7.38 -5.45 19.80
C THR A 273 -7.45 -6.87 19.24
N TYR A 274 -6.90 -7.83 19.99
CA TYR A 274 -6.92 -9.25 19.61
C TYR A 274 -7.85 -10.03 20.53
N THR A 275 -8.70 -10.87 19.95
CA THR A 275 -9.49 -11.87 20.67
C THR A 275 -8.82 -13.22 20.48
N ILE A 276 -8.30 -13.79 21.57
CA ILE A 276 -7.58 -15.06 21.56
C ILE A 276 -8.40 -16.14 22.28
N CYS A 277 -8.43 -17.33 21.72
CA CYS A 277 -9.11 -18.47 22.33
C CYS A 277 -8.36 -18.96 23.57
N THR A 278 -9.07 -19.09 24.70
CA THR A 278 -8.48 -19.51 25.98
C THR A 278 -8.30 -21.02 26.09
N GLY A 279 -8.82 -21.80 25.13
CA GLY A 279 -8.93 -23.26 25.19
C GLY A 279 -10.09 -23.78 26.06
N HIS A 280 -10.94 -22.89 26.61
CA HIS A 280 -12.16 -23.31 27.32
C HIS A 280 -13.30 -23.65 26.36
N ASN A 281 -13.36 -22.95 25.22
CA ASN A 281 -14.35 -23.20 24.19
C ASN A 281 -13.86 -24.38 23.33
N PRO A 282 -14.64 -25.46 23.16
CA PRO A 282 -14.23 -26.60 22.33
C PRO A 282 -14.23 -26.30 20.83
N ASP A 283 -14.78 -25.17 20.40
CA ASP A 283 -14.88 -24.79 18.98
C ASP A 283 -13.64 -24.04 18.46
N CYS A 284 -12.62 -23.80 19.31
CA CYS A 284 -11.36 -23.17 18.93
C CYS A 284 -10.20 -23.72 19.75
N ASP A 285 -9.00 -23.56 19.22
CA ASP A 285 -7.79 -24.06 19.84
C ASP A 285 -7.17 -23.07 20.79
N LYS A 286 -6.52 -23.58 21.86
CA LYS A 286 -5.91 -22.71 22.86
C LYS A 286 -4.83 -21.85 22.21
N GLY A 287 -4.91 -20.54 22.39
CA GLY A 287 -3.94 -19.60 21.85
C GLY A 287 -4.25 -19.15 20.42
N GLU A 288 -5.27 -19.71 19.77
CA GLU A 288 -5.68 -19.31 18.42
C GLU A 288 -6.23 -17.87 18.41
N THR A 289 -5.84 -17.09 17.40
CA THR A 289 -6.41 -15.76 17.16
C THR A 289 -7.76 -15.89 16.46
N ILE A 290 -8.80 -15.36 17.10
CA ILE A 290 -10.18 -15.41 16.58
C ILE A 290 -10.54 -14.12 15.86
N LEU A 291 -10.14 -12.96 16.43
CA LEU A 291 -10.45 -11.65 15.86
C LEU A 291 -9.29 -10.67 16.04
N GLU A 292 -9.01 -9.87 15.01
CA GLU A 292 -8.28 -8.60 15.06
C GLU A 292 -9.27 -7.46 14.82
N ASP A 293 -9.39 -6.54 15.77
CA ASP A 293 -10.30 -5.38 15.70
C ASP A 293 -11.76 -5.74 15.36
N GLY A 294 -12.19 -6.91 15.83
CA GLY A 294 -13.56 -7.42 15.66
C GLY A 294 -13.80 -8.17 14.34
N SER A 295 -12.77 -8.43 13.54
CA SER A 295 -12.81 -9.18 12.28
C SER A 295 -11.92 -10.42 12.36
N ASN A 296 -12.33 -11.55 11.78
CA ASN A 296 -11.47 -12.70 11.56
C ASN A 296 -10.72 -12.64 10.21
N GLU A 297 -10.98 -11.62 9.39
CA GLU A 297 -10.25 -11.36 8.15
C GLU A 297 -9.05 -10.46 8.39
N LEU A 298 -7.94 -10.72 7.69
CA LEU A 298 -6.75 -9.90 7.73
C LEU A 298 -7.07 -8.46 7.28
N SER A 299 -6.60 -7.47 8.03
CA SER A 299 -7.04 -6.06 7.91
C SER A 299 -6.98 -5.41 6.51
N TRP A 300 -6.21 -5.98 5.57
CA TRP A 300 -6.06 -5.48 4.20
C TRP A 300 -6.35 -6.54 3.12
N ARG A 301 -6.62 -7.79 3.52
CA ARG A 301 -7.10 -8.88 2.66
C ARG A 301 -8.46 -9.33 3.18
N ASN A 302 -9.42 -8.42 3.08
CA ASN A 302 -10.77 -8.58 3.62
C ASN A 302 -11.82 -8.52 2.48
N SER A 303 -13.07 -8.87 2.82
CA SER A 303 -14.19 -8.93 1.88
C SER A 303 -14.46 -7.59 1.17
N THR A 304 -14.21 -6.46 1.83
CA THR A 304 -14.34 -5.12 1.22
C THR A 304 -13.25 -4.89 0.18
N MET A 305 -11.99 -5.18 0.53
CA MET A 305 -10.87 -5.06 -0.41
C MET A 305 -11.07 -5.97 -1.63
N PHE A 306 -11.55 -7.21 -1.41
CA PHE A 306 -11.90 -8.12 -2.48
C PHE A 306 -12.94 -7.53 -3.43
N ALA A 307 -14.01 -6.93 -2.91
CA ALA A 307 -15.05 -6.33 -3.74
C ALA A 307 -14.55 -5.11 -4.53
N GLU A 308 -13.83 -4.20 -3.88
CA GLU A 308 -13.38 -2.92 -4.49
C GLU A 308 -12.21 -3.11 -5.48
N THR A 309 -11.48 -4.21 -5.36
CA THR A 309 -10.43 -4.60 -6.33
C THR A 309 -10.91 -5.65 -7.34
N TYR A 310 -12.22 -5.91 -7.39
CA TYR A 310 -12.84 -6.85 -8.33
C TYR A 310 -12.28 -8.28 -8.24
N GLY A 311 -11.90 -8.70 -7.03
CA GLY A 311 -11.36 -10.01 -6.73
C GLY A 311 -9.88 -10.19 -7.05
N LEU A 312 -9.18 -9.13 -7.44
CA LEU A 312 -7.73 -9.16 -7.63
C LEU A 312 -6.99 -9.41 -6.30
N ILE A 313 -7.54 -8.92 -5.18
CA ILE A 313 -7.01 -9.17 -3.84
C ILE A 313 -7.95 -10.11 -3.11
N THR A 314 -7.50 -11.33 -2.88
CA THR A 314 -8.29 -12.35 -2.18
C THR A 314 -8.33 -12.12 -0.69
N VAL A 315 -9.43 -12.56 -0.07
CA VAL A 315 -9.60 -12.56 1.39
C VAL A 315 -8.62 -13.57 2.03
N GLU A 316 -8.02 -13.18 3.14
CA GLU A 316 -7.27 -14.05 4.04
C GLU A 316 -7.85 -13.99 5.45
N TYR A 317 -7.81 -15.12 6.14
CA TYR A 317 -8.41 -15.30 7.46
C TYR A 317 -7.33 -15.53 8.53
N LEU A 318 -7.59 -15.00 9.71
CA LEU A 318 -6.79 -15.15 10.93
C LEU A 318 -7.11 -16.45 11.68
N ASP A 319 -8.16 -17.16 11.29
CA ASP A 319 -8.50 -18.46 11.85
C ASP A 319 -7.28 -19.39 11.82
N GLU A 320 -7.12 -20.22 12.86
CA GLU A 320 -6.02 -21.16 13.08
C GLU A 320 -4.64 -20.50 13.32
N THR A 321 -4.54 -19.17 13.33
CA THR A 321 -3.25 -18.50 13.57
C THR A 321 -2.84 -18.56 15.05
N THR A 322 -1.61 -19.01 15.30
CA THR A 322 -1.09 -19.16 16.67
C THR A 322 -0.80 -17.81 17.33
N GLY A 323 -1.28 -17.64 18.56
CA GLY A 323 -0.92 -16.57 19.49
C GLY A 323 0.09 -16.99 20.55
N GLY A 324 0.82 -18.09 20.34
CA GLY A 324 1.87 -18.58 21.26
C GLY A 324 1.77 -20.06 21.66
N PHE A 325 0.79 -20.80 21.14
CA PHE A 325 0.64 -22.24 21.36
C PHE A 325 0.45 -22.94 20.01
N LEU A 326 1.10 -24.08 19.83
CA LEU A 326 0.90 -24.99 18.72
C LEU A 326 0.09 -26.20 19.18
N THR A 327 -0.93 -26.56 18.43
CA THR A 327 -1.72 -27.77 18.69
C THR A 327 -1.13 -29.00 18.02
N GLY A 328 -0.29 -28.79 17.00
CA GLY A 328 0.39 -29.83 16.23
C GLY A 328 -0.37 -30.28 14.98
N ASP A 329 -1.56 -29.74 14.71
CA ASP A 329 -2.30 -30.01 13.47
C ASP A 329 -3.06 -28.76 13.01
N GLY A 330 -2.92 -28.38 11.74
CA GLY A 330 -3.62 -27.23 11.15
C GLY A 330 -3.18 -25.84 11.61
N ASP A 331 -2.16 -25.72 12.48
CA ASP A 331 -1.72 -24.40 12.97
C ASP A 331 -1.16 -23.50 11.85
N ARG A 332 -1.52 -22.22 11.88
CA ARG A 332 -1.07 -21.19 10.94
C ARG A 332 -0.35 -20.07 11.69
N LEU A 333 0.34 -19.20 10.97
CA LEU A 333 1.05 -18.06 11.50
C LEU A 333 0.61 -16.79 10.80
N ASP A 334 0.24 -15.78 11.58
CA ASP A 334 0.19 -14.39 11.11
C ASP A 334 1.59 -13.78 11.19
N ALA A 335 2.22 -13.58 10.03
CA ALA A 335 3.55 -12.99 9.91
C ALA A 335 3.49 -11.45 10.04
N GLY A 336 3.14 -10.96 11.24
CA GLY A 336 3.11 -9.53 11.56
C GLY A 336 2.02 -8.74 10.82
N GLY A 337 0.93 -9.40 10.43
CA GLY A 337 -0.16 -8.86 9.64
C GLY A 337 0.16 -8.70 8.15
N TYR A 338 1.31 -9.21 7.68
CA TYR A 338 1.74 -9.08 6.27
C TYR A 338 1.38 -10.30 5.42
N ALA A 339 1.21 -11.47 6.02
CA ALA A 339 0.79 -12.69 5.33
C ALA A 339 0.36 -13.74 6.35
N ILE A 340 -0.59 -14.60 5.96
CA ILE A 340 -0.91 -15.82 6.71
C ILE A 340 -0.24 -17.02 6.04
N THR A 341 0.51 -17.80 6.79
CA THR A 341 1.24 -18.98 6.27
C THR A 341 1.09 -20.19 7.18
N ASP A 342 1.23 -21.38 6.63
CA ASP A 342 1.06 -22.63 7.36
C ASP A 342 2.33 -23.00 8.14
N ILE A 343 2.15 -23.61 9.30
CA ILE A 343 3.26 -24.07 10.15
C ILE A 343 3.58 -25.53 9.83
N THR A 344 4.87 -25.83 9.69
CA THR A 344 5.36 -27.21 9.50
C THR A 344 6.32 -27.60 10.63
N CYS A 345 5.99 -28.66 11.36
CA CYS A 345 6.86 -29.24 12.38
C CYS A 345 7.69 -30.39 11.80
N THR A 346 9.02 -30.30 11.93
CA THR A 346 9.97 -31.15 11.18
C THR A 346 10.78 -32.11 12.05
N GLY A 347 10.73 -31.97 13.38
CA GLY A 347 11.43 -32.83 14.32
C GLY A 347 11.27 -32.34 15.75
N THR A 348 12.07 -32.93 16.64
CA THR A 348 12.14 -32.55 18.05
C THR A 348 13.56 -32.16 18.46
N ASP A 349 13.67 -31.35 19.50
CA ASP A 349 14.94 -30.88 20.09
C ASP A 349 14.77 -30.66 21.60
N GLU A 350 15.75 -30.02 22.24
CA GLU A 350 15.73 -29.67 23.65
C GLU A 350 16.13 -28.20 23.86
N VAL A 351 15.29 -27.44 24.58
CA VAL A 351 15.60 -26.08 25.02
C VAL A 351 15.72 -26.09 26.53
N LYS A 352 16.92 -25.84 27.05
CA LYS A 352 17.21 -25.81 28.51
C LYS A 352 16.69 -27.03 29.29
N GLY A 353 16.82 -28.23 28.73
CA GLY A 353 16.33 -29.45 29.38
C GLY A 353 14.83 -29.70 29.23
N ILE A 354 14.14 -28.95 28.37
CA ILE A 354 12.72 -29.11 28.04
C ILE A 354 12.61 -29.66 26.61
N PRO A 355 11.96 -30.83 26.41
CA PRO A 355 11.69 -31.36 25.08
C PRO A 355 10.76 -30.44 24.28
N VAL A 356 11.12 -30.18 23.02
CA VAL A 356 10.35 -29.30 22.13
C VAL A 356 10.15 -29.91 20.74
N ASP A 357 9.01 -29.60 20.11
CA ASP A 357 8.79 -29.72 18.68
C ASP A 357 9.40 -28.52 17.95
N VAL A 358 10.17 -28.78 16.90
CA VAL A 358 10.80 -27.76 16.05
C VAL A 358 9.94 -27.55 14.82
N CYS A 359 9.34 -26.37 14.76
CA CYS A 359 8.44 -25.96 13.69
C CYS A 359 8.96 -24.73 12.97
N SER A 360 8.54 -24.57 11.72
CA SER A 360 8.89 -23.43 10.89
C SER A 360 7.73 -22.98 10.03
N ALA A 361 7.75 -21.71 9.66
CA ALA A 361 6.84 -21.11 8.72
C ALA A 361 7.63 -20.17 7.80
N SER A 362 7.28 -20.13 6.52
CA SER A 362 7.91 -19.23 5.57
C SER A 362 6.90 -18.58 4.62
N VAL A 363 7.24 -17.39 4.14
CA VAL A 363 6.44 -16.61 3.18
C VAL A 363 7.32 -16.33 1.97
N ASN A 364 6.88 -16.76 0.79
CA ASN A 364 7.62 -16.53 -0.45
C ASN A 364 7.47 -15.05 -0.90
N PRO A 365 8.55 -14.26 -0.95
CA PRO A 365 8.46 -12.87 -1.36
C PRO A 365 7.98 -12.70 -2.81
N THR A 366 8.29 -13.60 -3.74
CA THR A 366 7.90 -13.40 -5.15
C THR A 366 6.38 -13.48 -5.38
N GLU A 367 5.65 -14.03 -4.41
CA GLU A 367 4.21 -14.26 -4.48
C GLU A 367 3.43 -13.37 -3.49
N THR A 368 4.13 -12.54 -2.71
CA THR A 368 3.53 -11.78 -1.60
C THR A 368 3.74 -10.28 -1.76
N PRO A 369 3.11 -9.63 -2.75
CA PRO A 369 3.10 -8.17 -2.84
C PRO A 369 2.23 -7.57 -1.73
N ILE A 370 2.72 -6.53 -1.07
CA ILE A 370 2.03 -5.86 0.05
C ILE A 370 1.51 -4.47 -0.32
N THR A 371 1.40 -4.18 -1.63
CA THR A 371 0.91 -2.90 -2.18
C THR A 371 -0.38 -2.43 -1.50
N ALA A 372 -1.37 -3.32 -1.38
CA ALA A 372 -2.64 -3.02 -0.76
C ALA A 372 -2.56 -2.80 0.75
N LYS A 373 -1.60 -3.42 1.45
CA LYS A 373 -1.35 -3.13 2.86
C LYS A 373 -0.81 -1.72 3.06
N LEU A 374 -0.02 -1.22 2.11
CA LEU A 374 0.62 0.11 2.18
C LEU A 374 -0.33 1.23 1.75
N THR A 375 -1.19 0.96 0.78
CA THR A 375 -2.11 1.97 0.21
C THR A 375 -3.47 2.00 0.92
N LYS A 376 -4.12 0.84 1.09
CA LYS A 376 -5.42 0.66 1.76
C LYS A 376 -6.49 1.69 1.34
N THR A 377 -6.53 2.03 0.06
CA THR A 377 -7.48 3.02 -0.47
C THR A 377 -8.89 2.46 -0.67
N TYR A 378 -9.02 1.13 -0.66
CA TYR A 378 -10.21 0.39 -1.06
C TYR A 378 -10.66 0.75 -2.47
N THR A 379 -9.71 0.70 -3.41
CA THR A 379 -9.93 0.96 -4.83
C THR A 379 -9.05 0.05 -5.68
N LEU A 380 -9.24 0.07 -7.01
CA LEU A 380 -8.37 -0.64 -7.95
C LEU A 380 -6.87 -0.32 -7.79
N VAL A 381 -6.52 0.85 -7.24
CA VAL A 381 -5.13 1.26 -6.98
C VAL A 381 -4.41 0.29 -6.06
N ASP A 382 -5.11 -0.32 -5.11
CA ASP A 382 -4.52 -1.26 -4.15
C ASP A 382 -3.99 -2.53 -4.85
N ALA A 383 -4.53 -2.86 -6.02
CA ALA A 383 -4.11 -3.98 -6.85
C ALA A 383 -3.05 -3.60 -7.91
N MET A 384 -2.52 -2.38 -7.90
CA MET A 384 -1.50 -1.92 -8.85
C MET A 384 -0.07 -2.16 -8.35
N THR A 385 0.28 -3.43 -8.13
CA THR A 385 1.63 -3.80 -7.68
C THR A 385 2.75 -3.19 -8.53
N PRO A 386 2.67 -3.11 -9.88
CA PRO A 386 3.69 -2.45 -10.69
C PRO A 386 4.05 -1.02 -10.26
N ALA A 387 3.07 -0.25 -9.77
CA ALA A 387 3.24 1.14 -9.35
C ALA A 387 3.91 1.25 -7.97
N LEU A 388 3.61 0.33 -7.04
CA LEU A 388 4.23 0.25 -5.71
C LEU A 388 4.64 -1.19 -5.41
N PRO A 389 5.78 -1.66 -5.96
CA PRO A 389 6.10 -3.08 -6.01
C PRO A 389 6.92 -3.53 -4.79
N ILE A 390 6.29 -3.41 -3.62
CA ILE A 390 6.88 -3.86 -2.37
C ILE A 390 6.43 -5.28 -2.07
N TYR A 391 7.37 -6.15 -1.78
CA TYR A 391 7.16 -7.57 -1.49
C TYR A 391 7.65 -7.94 -0.10
N PHE A 392 7.05 -8.96 0.50
CA PHE A 392 7.32 -9.37 1.87
C PHE A 392 7.74 -10.83 1.96
N GLU A 393 8.85 -11.08 2.68
CA GLU A 393 9.31 -12.40 3.11
C GLU A 393 9.25 -12.48 4.63
N ALA A 394 8.96 -13.68 5.13
CA ALA A 394 9.19 -14.03 6.51
C ALA A 394 9.75 -15.45 6.57
N ASP A 395 10.76 -15.65 7.41
CA ASP A 395 11.26 -16.96 7.82
C ASP A 395 11.19 -17.03 9.34
N VAL A 396 10.39 -17.97 9.85
CA VAL A 396 10.10 -18.10 11.28
C VAL A 396 10.41 -19.50 11.75
N THR A 397 11.12 -19.60 12.86
CA THR A 397 11.36 -20.83 13.61
C THR A 397 10.69 -20.74 14.97
N MET A 398 10.05 -21.82 15.38
CA MET A 398 9.33 -21.95 16.64
C MET A 398 9.71 -23.28 17.29
N GLN A 399 9.96 -23.24 18.59
CA GLN A 399 10.23 -24.40 19.42
C GLN A 399 9.14 -24.47 20.48
N ALA A 400 8.19 -25.38 20.26
CA ALA A 400 7.02 -25.57 21.13
C ALA A 400 7.24 -26.74 22.08
N GLU A 401 6.96 -26.57 23.37
CA GLU A 401 7.07 -27.64 24.35
C GLU A 401 6.09 -28.79 24.02
N GLU A 402 6.59 -30.03 23.94
CA GLU A 402 5.91 -31.19 23.33
C GLU A 402 4.52 -31.52 23.95
N LEU A 403 4.26 -31.11 25.20
CA LEU A 403 3.04 -31.50 25.90
C LEU A 403 1.99 -30.40 25.94
N SER A 404 2.42 -29.17 26.22
CA SER A 404 1.54 -28.02 26.36
C SER A 404 1.35 -27.26 25.05
N GLY A 405 2.24 -27.49 24.08
CA GLY A 405 2.29 -26.75 22.81
C GLY A 405 2.81 -25.33 22.95
N LEU A 406 3.21 -24.89 24.16
CA LEU A 406 3.66 -23.52 24.38
C LEU A 406 4.96 -23.26 23.62
N ILE A 407 4.99 -22.21 22.81
CA ILE A 407 6.22 -21.75 22.14
C ILE A 407 7.14 -21.13 23.20
N ILE A 408 8.29 -21.76 23.45
CA ILE A 408 9.24 -21.33 24.49
C ILE A 408 10.54 -20.77 23.90
N ALA A 409 10.80 -20.99 22.62
CA ALA A 409 11.88 -20.33 21.91
C ALA A 409 11.53 -20.17 20.43
N GLY A 410 12.16 -19.20 19.78
CA GLY A 410 11.95 -18.98 18.36
C GLY A 410 12.70 -17.77 17.83
N SER A 411 12.72 -17.67 16.51
CA SER A 411 13.25 -16.50 15.81
C SER A 411 12.44 -16.21 14.57
N SER A 412 12.36 -14.93 14.21
CA SER A 412 11.70 -14.46 13.01
C SER A 412 12.64 -13.51 12.28
N THR A 413 12.76 -13.72 10.98
CA THR A 413 13.42 -12.79 10.06
C THR A 413 12.38 -12.37 9.03
N SER A 414 12.03 -11.09 9.02
CA SER A 414 11.12 -10.51 8.03
C SER A 414 11.90 -9.58 7.12
N THR A 415 11.83 -9.79 5.80
CA THR A 415 12.57 -9.00 4.80
C THR A 415 11.59 -8.32 3.86
N PHE A 416 11.79 -7.02 3.64
CA PHE A 416 11.00 -6.23 2.70
C PHE A 416 11.81 -5.99 1.43
N TYR A 417 11.20 -6.23 0.29
CA TYR A 417 11.85 -6.12 -1.01
C TYR A 417 11.19 -5.07 -1.88
N LEU A 418 11.99 -4.46 -2.76
CA LEU A 418 11.54 -3.63 -3.87
C LEU A 418 11.87 -4.35 -5.18
N ASP A 419 10.89 -4.47 -6.07
CA ASP A 419 11.12 -4.93 -7.44
C ASP A 419 11.81 -3.83 -8.27
N MET A 420 13.00 -4.15 -8.77
CA MET A 420 13.86 -3.21 -9.48
C MET A 420 13.66 -3.21 -10.99
N ARG A 421 12.77 -4.07 -11.53
CA ARG A 421 12.44 -4.06 -12.97
C ARG A 421 11.86 -2.69 -13.38
N PRO A 422 11.93 -2.32 -14.66
CA PRO A 422 11.21 -1.15 -15.19
C PRO A 422 9.71 -1.24 -14.88
N GLU A 423 9.06 -0.10 -14.61
CA GLU A 423 7.68 -0.06 -14.09
C GLU A 423 6.66 -0.85 -14.93
N PHE A 424 6.75 -0.76 -16.26
CA PHE A 424 5.84 -1.44 -17.19
C PHE A 424 6.23 -2.91 -17.47
N GLU A 425 7.31 -3.41 -16.87
CA GLU A 425 7.75 -4.82 -16.97
C GLU A 425 7.37 -5.64 -15.73
N ARG A 426 6.76 -5.00 -14.72
CA ARG A 426 6.38 -5.63 -13.44
C ARG A 426 5.01 -6.32 -13.45
N ASN A 427 4.44 -6.54 -14.63
CA ASN A 427 3.10 -7.12 -14.81
C ASN A 427 3.04 -8.64 -14.58
N THR A 428 4.17 -9.25 -14.23
CA THR A 428 4.33 -10.66 -13.95
C THR A 428 5.03 -10.84 -12.61
N GLU A 429 4.88 -12.02 -12.00
CA GLU A 429 5.61 -12.38 -10.78
C GLU A 429 7.13 -12.15 -10.98
N PRO A 430 7.80 -11.47 -10.05
CA PRO A 430 9.25 -11.27 -10.11
C PRO A 430 10.00 -12.56 -9.80
N THR A 431 11.27 -12.59 -10.15
CA THR A 431 12.23 -13.56 -9.61
C THR A 431 13.03 -12.93 -8.47
N MET A 432 13.73 -13.74 -7.68
CA MET A 432 14.60 -13.20 -6.61
C MET A 432 15.71 -12.29 -7.14
N ASP A 433 16.15 -12.43 -8.40
CA ASP A 433 17.14 -11.55 -9.00
C ASP A 433 16.58 -10.14 -9.30
N ASP A 434 15.26 -10.02 -9.40
CA ASP A 434 14.55 -8.74 -9.60
C ASP A 434 14.32 -7.99 -8.28
N LEU A 435 14.40 -8.69 -7.15
CA LEU A 435 14.04 -8.17 -5.82
C LEU A 435 15.28 -7.67 -5.06
N GLN A 436 15.27 -6.39 -4.71
CA GLN A 436 16.28 -5.77 -3.85
C GLN A 436 15.78 -5.65 -2.40
N PRO A 437 16.49 -6.21 -1.40
CA PRO A 437 16.16 -5.98 0.00
C PRO A 437 16.25 -4.49 0.36
N LEU A 438 15.18 -3.95 0.95
CA LEU A 438 15.13 -2.60 1.51
C LEU A 438 15.59 -2.60 2.96
N PHE A 439 14.99 -3.47 3.77
CA PHE A 439 15.33 -3.65 5.17
C PHE A 439 14.85 -4.99 5.70
N GLN A 440 15.36 -5.34 6.88
CA GLN A 440 15.06 -6.57 7.56
C GLN A 440 14.79 -6.31 9.04
N ILE A 441 13.83 -7.04 9.58
CA ILE A 441 13.53 -7.09 11.02
C ILE A 441 13.90 -8.49 11.50
N VAL A 442 14.81 -8.58 12.47
CA VAL A 442 15.19 -9.84 13.11
C VAL A 442 14.76 -9.81 14.56
N GLN A 443 13.99 -10.81 14.96
CA GLN A 443 13.53 -11.00 16.32
C GLN A 443 13.88 -12.40 16.79
N SER A 444 14.30 -12.53 18.04
CA SER A 444 14.46 -13.84 18.67
C SER A 444 14.05 -13.75 20.13
N SER A 445 13.48 -14.84 20.63
CA SER A 445 13.06 -14.99 22.01
C SER A 445 13.33 -16.41 22.46
N GLU A 446 13.71 -16.56 23.72
CA GLU A 446 13.94 -17.83 24.38
C GLU A 446 13.52 -17.65 25.84
N ILE A 447 12.87 -18.67 26.40
CA ILE A 447 12.48 -18.74 27.80
C ILE A 447 13.67 -18.43 28.73
N GLU A 448 13.45 -17.63 29.78
CA GLU A 448 14.52 -17.31 30.74
C GLU A 448 14.91 -18.52 31.59
N ASP A 449 16.12 -18.53 32.17
CA ASP A 449 16.63 -19.70 32.92
C ASP A 449 15.73 -20.06 34.12
N ASP A 450 15.28 -19.06 34.89
CA ASP A 450 14.44 -19.28 36.07
C ASP A 450 13.07 -19.87 35.68
N ASP A 451 12.48 -19.38 34.58
CA ASP A 451 11.20 -19.88 34.06
C ASP A 451 11.34 -21.30 33.49
N ALA A 452 12.48 -21.59 32.84
CA ALA A 452 12.78 -22.91 32.31
C ALA A 452 12.96 -23.95 33.43
N ASP A 453 13.70 -23.61 34.50
CA ASP A 453 13.86 -24.47 35.67
C ASP A 453 12.50 -24.76 36.34
N GLU A 454 11.64 -23.74 36.47
CA GLU A 454 10.29 -23.90 37.01
C GLU A 454 9.43 -24.82 36.11
N MET A 455 9.50 -24.64 34.79
CA MET A 455 8.78 -25.48 33.83
C MET A 455 9.30 -26.93 33.85
N GLN A 456 10.61 -27.13 33.90
CA GLN A 456 11.22 -28.46 33.99
C GLN A 456 10.82 -29.17 35.28
N SER A 457 10.77 -28.47 36.42
CA SER A 457 10.28 -29.05 37.67
C SER A 457 8.81 -29.43 37.55
N LYS A 458 7.96 -28.53 37.05
CA LYS A 458 6.51 -28.70 37.07
C LYS A 458 5.97 -29.66 36.01
N ILE A 459 6.62 -29.71 34.84
CA ILE A 459 6.16 -30.48 33.69
C ILE A 459 7.08 -31.68 33.46
N VAL A 460 8.32 -31.43 33.04
CA VAL A 460 9.24 -32.47 32.54
C VAL A 460 9.58 -33.51 33.61
N THR A 461 9.96 -33.06 34.81
CA THR A 461 10.35 -33.95 35.90
C THR A 461 9.21 -34.86 36.30
N ASN A 462 8.01 -34.30 36.43
CA ASN A 462 6.79 -35.01 36.83
C ASN A 462 6.34 -36.09 35.84
N GLN A 463 6.86 -36.10 34.61
CA GLN A 463 6.59 -37.16 33.63
C GLN A 463 7.45 -38.41 33.83
N ASN A 464 8.55 -38.31 34.57
CA ASN A 464 9.48 -39.42 34.70
C ASN A 464 8.92 -40.55 35.58
N SER A 465 8.58 -41.68 34.99
CA SER A 465 7.94 -42.82 35.69
C SER A 465 8.63 -43.26 37.00
N LEU A 466 9.95 -43.20 37.08
CA LEU A 466 10.72 -43.64 38.26
C LEU A 466 11.27 -42.49 39.11
N THR A 467 11.45 -41.30 38.52
CA THR A 467 12.12 -40.15 39.14
C THR A 467 11.23 -38.91 39.22
N TYR A 468 9.91 -39.03 39.02
CA TYR A 468 8.98 -37.90 39.12
C TYR A 468 9.08 -37.13 40.44
N TRP A 469 9.51 -37.79 41.52
CA TRP A 469 9.61 -37.24 42.87
C TRP A 469 10.94 -36.53 43.17
N THR A 470 11.89 -36.47 42.24
CA THR A 470 13.26 -36.01 42.57
C THR A 470 13.42 -34.49 42.67
N ASN A 471 12.42 -33.72 42.24
CA ASN A 471 12.37 -32.26 42.33
C ASN A 471 11.93 -31.74 43.71
N PHE A 472 11.27 -32.56 44.53
CA PHE A 472 10.82 -32.21 45.90
C PHE A 472 9.95 -30.95 45.97
N ASP A 473 9.10 -30.74 44.98
CA ASP A 473 8.25 -29.56 44.88
C ASP A 473 6.85 -29.78 45.50
N GLN A 474 6.48 -31.02 45.80
CA GLN A 474 5.23 -31.38 46.49
C GLN A 474 5.47 -32.28 47.71
N PRO A 475 4.59 -32.24 48.74
CA PRO A 475 4.69 -33.13 49.90
C PRO A 475 4.71 -34.63 49.55
N THR A 476 4.10 -35.01 48.42
CA THR A 476 4.09 -36.39 47.90
C THR A 476 5.47 -36.91 47.52
N ASP A 477 6.39 -36.03 47.14
CA ASP A 477 7.73 -36.42 46.68
C ASP A 477 8.57 -36.98 47.83
N TYR A 478 8.45 -36.36 49.00
CA TYR A 478 9.06 -36.85 50.24
C TYR A 478 8.48 -38.21 50.65
N ILE A 479 7.19 -38.45 50.41
CA ILE A 479 6.56 -39.74 50.67
C ILE A 479 7.12 -40.81 49.71
N ALA A 480 7.26 -40.49 48.42
CA ALA A 480 7.85 -41.38 47.43
C ALA A 480 9.30 -41.75 47.79
N LEU A 481 10.13 -40.78 48.16
CA LEU A 481 11.51 -41.03 48.65
C LEU A 481 11.50 -42.00 49.83
N ILE A 482 10.64 -41.78 50.83
CA ILE A 482 10.53 -42.66 52.00
C ILE A 482 10.13 -44.07 51.58
N LEU A 483 9.18 -44.23 50.66
CA LEU A 483 8.75 -45.54 50.16
C LEU A 483 9.89 -46.27 49.42
N TYR A 484 10.64 -45.58 48.56
CA TYR A 484 11.80 -46.17 47.87
C TYR A 484 12.89 -46.60 48.85
N LEU A 485 13.25 -45.75 49.82
CA LEU A 485 14.20 -46.10 50.88
C LEU A 485 13.71 -47.28 51.72
N SER A 486 12.42 -47.33 52.04
CA SER A 486 11.78 -48.43 52.77
C SER A 486 11.89 -49.75 51.99
N ALA A 487 11.61 -49.71 50.69
CA ALA A 487 11.72 -50.88 49.81
C ALA A 487 13.15 -51.41 49.74
N ILE A 488 14.15 -50.52 49.64
CA ILE A 488 15.58 -50.89 49.66
C ILE A 488 15.94 -51.56 50.98
N VAL A 489 15.53 -50.98 52.12
CA VAL A 489 15.79 -51.57 53.44
C VAL A 489 15.12 -52.94 53.58
N CYS A 490 13.87 -53.10 53.13
CA CYS A 490 13.18 -54.38 53.11
C CYS A 490 13.89 -55.41 52.22
N PHE A 491 14.37 -55.00 51.04
CA PHE A 491 15.10 -55.87 50.12
C PHE A 491 16.45 -56.33 50.68
N ILE A 492 17.23 -55.41 51.27
CA ILE A 492 18.49 -55.75 51.95
C ILE A 492 18.23 -56.71 53.12
N SER A 493 17.17 -56.46 53.90
CA SER A 493 16.79 -57.33 55.01
C SER A 493 16.38 -58.73 54.55
N PHE A 494 15.66 -58.82 53.42
CA PHE A 494 15.29 -60.08 52.79
C PHE A 494 16.51 -60.84 52.25
N MET A 495 17.43 -60.14 51.57
CA MET A 495 18.69 -60.72 51.08
C MET A 495 19.60 -61.20 52.22
N ALA A 496 19.68 -60.44 53.32
CA ALA A 496 20.42 -60.85 54.51
C ALA A 496 19.78 -62.06 55.23
N ALA A 497 18.45 -62.22 55.13
CA ALA A 497 17.76 -63.41 55.61
C ALA A 497 18.04 -64.62 54.71
N LEU A 498 18.08 -64.44 53.38
CA LEU A 498 18.45 -65.49 52.43
C LEU A 498 19.92 -65.92 52.55
N SER A 499 20.85 -65.00 52.76
CA SER A 499 22.27 -65.35 52.98
C SER A 499 22.48 -66.07 54.31
N ARG A 500 21.66 -65.77 55.33
CA ARG A 500 21.67 -66.51 56.61
C ARG A 500 21.11 -67.92 56.49
N SER A 501 20.18 -68.17 55.56
CA SER A 501 19.65 -69.53 55.35
C SER A 501 20.63 -70.48 54.64
N ASP A 502 21.67 -69.97 53.98
CA ASP A 502 22.73 -70.80 53.37
C ASP A 502 23.86 -71.16 54.36
N ASP A 503 24.08 -70.35 55.40
CA ASP A 503 25.06 -70.63 56.47
C ASP A 503 24.54 -71.64 57.51
N ASP A 504 23.23 -71.94 57.53
CA ASP A 504 22.62 -72.94 58.43
C ASP A 504 22.60 -74.38 57.84
N PHE A 505 23.25 -74.61 56.69
CA PHE A 505 23.37 -75.93 56.04
C PHE A 505 24.80 -76.46 55.83
N ASN A 506 25.80 -75.97 56.58
CA ASN A 506 27.15 -76.56 56.60
C ASN A 506 27.61 -76.95 58.01
#